data_AF-A0A1E7J9Z3-F1
#
_entry.id   AF-A0A1E7J9Z3-F1
#
_cell.length_a   1.000
_cell.length_b   1.000
_cell.length_c   1.000
_cell.angle_alpha   90.00
_cell.angle_beta   90.00
_cell.angle_gamma   90.00
#
_symmetry.space_group_name_H-M   'P 1'
#
loop_
_entity.id
_entity.type
_entity.pdbx_description
1 polymer ?
#
loop_
_entity_poly.entity_id
_entity_poly.type
_entity_poly.pdbx_seq_one_letter_code
_entity_poly.pdbx_strand_id
1 'polypeptide(L)'
;MKNIMFKDEEQIVPSQRVLIFQQNGSGEQKIAGLRKYGGDQFEVEVFSIDEVLPPVLDDTSEYLPSDISCDLVLDFLKHQDISQDLVSLCAEKKVPIISSGKKIISKWVRTPPT
;
A
#
# COMPACT_ATOMS: atom_id res chain seq x y z
N MET A 1 -2.99 -26.42 47.59
CA MET A 1 -2.80 -26.76 46.17
C MET A 1 -3.95 -26.20 45.36
N LYS A 2 -3.67 -25.27 44.45
CA LYS A 2 -4.38 -24.99 43.19
C LYS A 2 -3.54 -23.92 42.47
N ASN A 3 -2.55 -24.38 41.69
CA ASN A 3 -1.91 -23.52 40.69
C ASN A 3 -2.92 -23.36 39.55
N ILE A 4 -3.46 -22.16 39.40
CA ILE A 4 -4.24 -21.79 38.23
C ILE A 4 -3.21 -21.33 37.20
N MET A 5 -2.85 -22.24 36.30
CA MET A 5 -2.18 -21.88 35.05
C MET A 5 -3.23 -21.23 34.16
N PHE A 6 -3.14 -19.93 33.96
CA PHE A 6 -3.84 -19.27 32.87
C PHE A 6 -3.22 -19.79 31.58
N LYS A 7 -4.01 -20.50 30.77
CA LYS A 7 -3.65 -20.79 29.39
C LYS A 7 -3.57 -19.45 28.68
N ASP A 8 -2.44 -19.19 28.03
CA ASP A 8 -2.28 -18.07 27.11
C ASP A 8 -3.37 -18.17 26.04
N GLU A 9 -4.40 -17.32 26.15
CA GLU A 9 -5.31 -17.07 25.04
C GLU A 9 -4.48 -16.37 23.97
N GLU A 10 -4.23 -17.07 22.87
CA GLU A 10 -3.58 -16.54 21.68
C GLU A 10 -4.41 -15.34 21.20
N GLN A 11 -3.97 -14.12 21.55
CA GLN A 11 -4.60 -12.91 21.08
C GLN A 11 -4.43 -12.86 19.55
N ILE A 12 -5.51 -13.11 18.83
CA ILE A 12 -5.56 -12.92 17.38
C ILE A 12 -5.51 -11.41 17.12
N VAL A 13 -4.31 -10.87 16.99
CA VAL A 13 -4.11 -9.52 16.45
C VAL A 13 -4.52 -9.56 14.98
N PRO A 14 -5.52 -8.76 14.56
CA PRO A 14 -5.95 -8.76 13.17
C PRO A 14 -4.80 -8.33 12.26
N SER A 15 -4.55 -9.12 11.22
CA SER A 15 -3.53 -8.83 10.21
C SER A 15 -3.89 -7.51 9.51
N GLN A 16 -2.93 -6.61 9.35
CA GLN A 16 -3.14 -5.35 8.66
C GLN A 16 -3.21 -5.60 7.15
N ARG A 17 -4.26 -5.11 6.48
CA ARG A 17 -4.43 -5.23 5.03
C ARG A 17 -3.67 -4.13 4.30
N VAL A 18 -2.63 -4.50 3.57
CA VAL A 18 -1.77 -3.60 2.82
C VAL A 18 -1.97 -3.80 1.33
N LEU A 19 -2.42 -2.76 0.63
CA LEU A 19 -2.53 -2.74 -0.83
C LEU A 19 -1.31 -2.04 -1.43
N ILE A 20 -0.63 -2.70 -2.35
CA ILE A 20 0.60 -2.20 -2.96
C ILE A 20 0.38 -1.95 -4.45
N PHE A 21 0.59 -0.72 -4.91
CA PHE A 21 0.62 -0.39 -6.33
C PHE A 21 2.07 -0.39 -6.83
N GLN A 22 2.33 -1.12 -7.91
CA GLN A 22 3.64 -1.13 -8.56
C GLN A 22 3.54 -1.02 -10.08
N GLN A 23 4.67 -0.68 -10.71
CA GLN A 23 4.79 -0.60 -12.15
C GLN A 23 6.03 -1.35 -12.61
N ASN A 24 5.86 -2.40 -13.42
CA ASN A 24 6.97 -3.22 -13.94
C ASN A 24 7.89 -3.74 -12.82
N GLY A 25 7.31 -4.30 -11.76
CA GLY A 25 8.05 -4.87 -10.64
C GLY A 25 8.85 -3.87 -9.79
N SER A 26 8.53 -2.57 -9.87
CA SER A 26 9.23 -1.51 -9.13
C SER A 26 9.24 -1.71 -7.60
N GLY A 27 8.25 -2.43 -7.06
CA GLY A 27 8.08 -2.69 -5.64
C GLY A 27 8.70 -4.00 -5.15
N GLU A 28 9.14 -4.89 -6.04
CA GLU A 28 9.40 -6.31 -5.72
C GLU A 28 10.35 -6.52 -4.54
N GLN A 29 11.45 -5.77 -4.47
CA GLN A 29 12.40 -5.89 -3.35
C GLN A 29 11.76 -5.52 -2.00
N LYS A 30 10.89 -4.49 -1.99
CA LYS A 30 10.19 -4.05 -0.79
C LYS A 30 9.07 -5.02 -0.41
N ILE A 31 8.33 -5.54 -1.40
CA ILE A 31 7.30 -6.56 -1.21
C ILE A 31 7.90 -7.84 -0.64
N ALA A 32 9.03 -8.30 -1.21
CA ALA A 32 9.76 -9.47 -0.73
C ALA A 32 10.24 -9.28 0.71
N GLY A 33 10.74 -8.09 1.05
CA GLY A 33 11.11 -7.74 2.42
C GLY A 33 9.90 -7.77 3.36
N LEU A 34 8.77 -7.18 2.97
CA LEU A 34 7.57 -7.15 3.78
C LEU A 34 7.03 -8.56 4.04
N ARG A 35 7.01 -9.44 3.04
CA ARG A 35 6.64 -10.85 3.20
C ARG A 35 7.62 -11.63 4.08
N LYS A 36 8.93 -11.40 3.90
CA LYS A 36 9.97 -12.12 4.64
C LYS A 36 10.04 -11.74 6.12
N TYR A 37 9.87 -10.46 6.43
CA TYR A 37 10.09 -9.92 7.78
C TYR A 37 8.79 -9.57 8.51
N GLY A 38 7.66 -9.50 7.80
CA GLY A 38 6.36 -9.14 8.37
C GLY A 38 5.65 -10.29 9.08
N GLY A 39 5.91 -11.54 8.70
CA GLY A 39 5.17 -12.70 9.23
C GLY A 39 3.67 -12.58 8.97
N ASP A 40 2.85 -12.99 9.94
CA ASP A 40 1.39 -12.98 9.82
C ASP A 40 0.75 -11.61 10.13
N GLN A 41 1.57 -10.56 10.32
CA GLN A 41 1.10 -9.22 10.67
C GLN A 41 0.50 -8.46 9.49
N PHE A 42 0.76 -8.90 8.25
CA PHE A 42 0.27 -8.22 7.04
C PHE A 42 -0.39 -9.18 6.07
N GLU A 43 -1.58 -8.81 5.61
CA GLU A 43 -2.21 -9.36 4.41
C GLU A 43 -1.87 -8.44 3.24
N VAL A 44 -1.18 -8.97 2.23
CA VAL A 44 -0.56 -8.16 1.18
C VAL A 44 -1.19 -8.45 -0.17
N GLU A 45 -1.86 -7.44 -0.73
CA GLU A 45 -2.36 -7.45 -2.10
C GLU A 45 -1.47 -6.56 -2.98
N VAL A 46 -1.20 -6.99 -4.21
CA VAL A 46 -0.34 -6.27 -5.16
C VAL A 46 -1.10 -6.00 -6.44
N PHE A 47 -1.29 -4.72 -6.77
CA PHE A 47 -1.82 -4.23 -8.02
C PHE A 47 -0.66 -3.78 -8.92
N SER A 48 -0.51 -4.41 -10.08
CA SER A 48 0.61 -4.15 -11.01
C SER A 48 0.11 -3.54 -12.30
N ILE A 49 0.76 -2.45 -12.73
CA ILE A 49 0.57 -1.84 -14.05
C ILE A 49 1.85 -2.15 -14.85
N ASP A 50 1.77 -3.13 -15.74
CA ASP A 50 2.95 -3.65 -16.47
C ASP A 50 2.93 -3.25 -17.96
N GLU A 51 1.96 -2.45 -18.37
CA GLU A 51 1.88 -1.93 -19.72
C GLU A 51 2.82 -0.72 -19.96
N VAL A 52 3.08 -0.47 -21.24
CA VAL A 52 3.85 0.69 -21.68
C VAL A 52 2.90 1.88 -21.73
N LEU A 53 3.06 2.79 -20.79
CA LEU A 53 2.25 4.00 -20.69
C LEU A 53 2.85 5.13 -21.54
N PRO A 54 2.02 5.99 -22.15
CA PRO A 54 2.49 7.26 -22.70
C PRO A 54 3.10 8.13 -21.58
N PRO A 55 3.94 9.13 -21.92
CA PRO A 55 4.59 9.97 -20.91
C PRO A 55 3.64 10.89 -20.14
N VAL A 56 2.43 11.10 -20.64
CA VAL A 56 1.37 11.93 -20.05
C VAL A 56 0.04 11.18 -20.25
N LEU A 57 -0.78 11.16 -19.21
CA LEU A 57 -2.12 10.59 -19.23
C LEU A 57 -3.15 11.68 -18.89
N ASP A 58 -4.12 11.86 -19.79
CA ASP A 58 -5.25 12.76 -19.54
C ASP A 58 -6.32 12.11 -18.64
N ASP A 59 -6.45 10.78 -18.70
CA ASP A 59 -7.35 9.97 -17.88
C ASP A 59 -6.57 8.75 -17.35
N THR A 60 -6.55 8.59 -16.03
CA THR A 60 -5.88 7.47 -15.36
C THR A 60 -6.85 6.42 -14.80
N SER A 61 -8.16 6.63 -14.97
CA SER A 61 -9.21 5.81 -14.37
C SER A 61 -9.18 4.35 -14.82
N GLU A 62 -8.65 4.08 -16.02
CA GLU A 62 -8.47 2.71 -16.54
C GLU A 62 -7.37 1.92 -15.80
N TYR A 63 -6.44 2.60 -15.12
CA TYR A 63 -5.30 1.97 -14.43
C TYR A 63 -5.50 1.86 -12.92
N LEU A 64 -6.53 2.47 -12.37
CA LEU A 64 -6.82 2.46 -10.94
C LEU A 64 -8.15 1.77 -10.66
N PRO A 65 -8.28 1.05 -9.54
CA PRO A 65 -9.57 0.51 -9.15
C PRO A 65 -10.54 1.65 -8.81
N SER A 66 -11.83 1.42 -9.06
CA SER A 66 -12.88 2.39 -8.71
C SER A 66 -13.08 2.58 -7.21
N ASP A 67 -12.56 1.66 -6.39
CA ASP A 67 -12.65 1.71 -4.94
C ASP A 67 -11.44 1.03 -4.27
N ILE A 68 -11.13 1.43 -3.03
CA ILE A 68 -10.03 0.86 -2.24
C ILE A 68 -10.54 0.57 -0.82
N SER A 69 -10.36 -0.68 -0.37
CA SER A 69 -10.69 -1.11 0.99
C SER A 69 -9.52 -1.85 1.64
N CYS A 70 -8.60 -1.08 2.22
CA CYS A 70 -7.44 -1.59 2.94
C CYS A 70 -7.06 -0.64 4.08
N ASP A 71 -6.12 -1.07 4.92
CA ASP A 71 -5.67 -0.27 6.06
C ASP A 71 -4.50 0.65 5.70
N LEU A 72 -3.73 0.31 4.66
CA LEU A 72 -2.59 1.09 4.18
C LEU A 72 -2.34 0.85 2.69
N VAL A 73 -2.06 1.92 1.94
CA VAL A 73 -1.55 1.85 0.57
C VAL A 73 -0.05 2.14 0.51
N LEU A 74 0.69 1.31 -0.22
CA LEU A 74 2.08 1.58 -0.61
C LEU A 74 2.13 1.87 -2.11
N ASP A 75 2.65 3.04 -2.46
CA ASP A 75 2.74 3.50 -3.83
C ASP A 75 4.19 3.44 -4.34
N PHE A 76 4.44 2.45 -5.20
CA PHE A 76 5.69 2.25 -5.94
C PHE A 76 5.54 2.52 -7.44
N LEU A 77 4.47 3.19 -7.87
CA LEU A 77 4.29 3.55 -9.28
C LEU A 77 5.40 4.50 -9.76
N LYS A 78 5.77 4.43 -11.04
CA LYS A 78 6.74 5.36 -11.64
C LYS A 78 6.04 6.52 -12.34
N HIS A 79 4.88 6.26 -12.96
CA HIS A 79 4.10 7.26 -13.66
C HIS A 79 3.49 8.28 -12.69
N GLN A 80 3.79 9.56 -12.89
CA GLN A 80 3.38 10.61 -11.95
C GLN A 80 1.87 10.81 -11.92
N ASP A 81 1.21 10.86 -13.08
CA ASP A 81 -0.24 11.11 -13.16
C ASP A 81 -1.05 10.05 -12.40
N ILE A 82 -0.78 8.76 -12.65
CA ILE A 82 -1.44 7.65 -11.91
C ILE A 82 -1.16 7.72 -10.41
N SER A 83 0.06 8.10 -10.02
CA SER A 83 0.40 8.24 -8.60
C SER A 83 -0.36 9.37 -7.91
N GLN A 84 -0.54 10.48 -8.63
CA GLN A 84 -1.28 11.64 -8.16
C GLN A 84 -2.77 11.29 -7.99
N ASP A 85 -3.35 10.58 -8.94
CA ASP A 85 -4.76 10.16 -8.88
C ASP A 85 -4.98 9.06 -7.83
N LEU A 86 -4.02 8.17 -7.61
CA LEU A 86 -4.06 7.20 -6.52
C LEU A 86 -4.06 7.90 -5.15
N VAL A 87 -3.27 8.96 -4.97
CA VAL A 87 -3.29 9.78 -3.76
C VAL A 87 -4.66 10.46 -3.57
N SER A 88 -5.24 10.99 -4.65
CA SER A 88 -6.57 11.59 -4.63
C SER A 88 -7.64 10.58 -4.21
N LEU A 89 -7.62 9.37 -4.79
CA LEU A 89 -8.50 8.27 -4.45
C LEU A 89 -8.34 7.86 -2.98
N CYS A 90 -7.12 7.67 -2.50
CA CYS A 90 -6.87 7.34 -1.09
C CYS A 90 -7.37 8.44 -0.13
N ALA A 91 -7.20 9.70 -0.49
CA ALA A 91 -7.69 10.83 0.30
C ALA A 91 -9.22 10.86 0.38
N GLU A 92 -9.92 10.58 -0.72
CA GLU A 92 -11.38 10.46 -0.75
C GLU A 92 -11.86 9.33 0.16
N LYS A 93 -11.22 8.16 0.06
CA LYS A 93 -11.54 6.96 0.84
C LYS A 93 -11.02 7.00 2.29
N LYS A 94 -10.27 8.04 2.65
CA LYS A 94 -9.62 8.21 3.97
C LYS A 94 -8.68 7.04 4.31
N VAL A 95 -8.02 6.49 3.29
CA VAL A 95 -7.02 5.43 3.43
C VAL A 95 -5.64 6.09 3.46
N PRO A 96 -4.77 5.79 4.45
CA PRO A 96 -3.43 6.34 4.49
C PRO A 96 -2.57 5.75 3.36
N ILE A 97 -1.70 6.59 2.78
CA ILE A 97 -0.83 6.22 1.67
C ILE A 97 0.62 6.64 1.93
N ILE A 98 1.56 5.75 1.59
CA ILE A 98 3.00 6.02 1.58
C ILE A 98 3.50 6.02 0.12
N SER A 99 3.74 7.22 -0.41
CA SER A 99 4.32 7.42 -1.75
C SER A 99 5.83 7.67 -1.64
N SER A 100 6.60 6.59 -1.65
CA SER A 100 8.05 6.64 -1.44
C SER A 100 8.76 7.42 -2.57
N GLY A 101 9.56 8.43 -2.22
CA GLY A 101 10.36 9.20 -3.18
C GLY A 101 9.61 10.23 -4.01
N LYS A 102 8.30 10.41 -3.80
CA LYS A 102 7.48 11.39 -4.52
C LYS A 102 7.27 12.63 -3.68
N LYS A 103 7.34 13.81 -4.31
CA LYS A 103 7.04 15.10 -3.68
C LYS A 103 5.57 15.47 -3.86
N ILE A 104 4.67 14.58 -3.44
CA ILE A 104 3.23 14.85 -3.49
C ILE A 104 2.83 15.48 -2.15
N ILE A 105 2.26 16.68 -2.19
CA ILE A 105 1.83 17.41 -0.99
C ILE A 105 0.32 17.19 -0.82
N SER A 106 -0.08 16.36 0.13
CA SER A 106 -1.46 16.15 0.56
C SER A 106 -1.48 15.86 2.06
N LYS A 107 -2.56 16.26 2.76
CA LYS A 107 -2.76 16.00 4.20
C LYS A 107 -2.61 14.51 4.56
N TRP A 108 -2.87 13.63 3.59
CA TRP A 108 -2.86 12.18 3.75
C TRP A 108 -1.57 11.50 3.27
N VAL A 109 -0.62 12.27 2.74
CA VAL A 109 0.64 11.75 2.21
C VAL A 109 1.77 12.02 3.19
N ARG A 110 2.47 10.95 3.58
CA ARG A 110 3.72 11.07 4.35
C ARG A 110 4.91 10.79 3.44
N THR A 111 5.68 11.83 3.14
CA THR A 111 6.95 11.72 2.42
C THR A 111 8.10 11.59 3.43
N PRO A 112 8.80 10.45 3.52
CA PRO A 112 10.00 10.34 4.35
C PRO A 112 11.09 11.30 3.85
N PRO A 113 11.90 11.92 4.73
CA PRO A 113 13.02 12.75 4.31
C PRO A 113 14.07 11.90 3.58
N THR A 114 14.60 12.43 2.47
CA THR A 114 15.80 11.93 1.78
C THR A 114 17.06 12.47 2.42
#